data_AF-A0AB36TH45-F1
#
_entry.id   AF-A0AB36TH45-F1
#
_cell.length_a   1.000
_cell.length_b   1.000
_cell.length_c   1.000
_cell.angle_alpha   90.00
_cell.angle_beta   90.00
_cell.angle_gamma   90.00
#
_symmetry.space_group_name_H-M   'P 1'
#
loop_
_entity.id
_entity.type
_entity.pdbx_description
1 polymer ?
#
loop_
_entity_poly.entity_id
_entity_poly.type
_entity_poly.pdbx_seq_one_letter_code
_entity_poly.pdbx_strand_id
1 'polypeptide(L)' 'MREKAIAKNPNITVTKGDLENIPFEDNYFDFVYMTDAIHHIPDIEMMFKEIGRVSKKVETFA' A
#
# COMPACT_ATOMS: atom_id res chain seq x y z
N MET A 1 -2.61 -13.10 -11.80
CA MET A 1 -1.39 -12.36 -11.39
C MET A 1 -0.91 -12.75 -9.99
N ARG A 2 -1.78 -12.83 -8.97
CA ARG A 2 -1.41 -13.14 -7.57
C ARG A 2 -0.69 -14.49 -7.39
N GLU A 3 -1.20 -15.56 -8.01
CA GLU A 3 -0.59 -16.90 -7.94
C GLU A 3 0.86 -16.92 -8.45
N LYS A 4 1.15 -16.17 -9.51
CA LYS A 4 2.51 -16.04 -10.06
C LYS A 4 3.46 -15.26 -9.14
N ALA A 5 2.96 -14.33 -8.33
CA ALA A 5 3.76 -13.60 -7.36
C ALA A 5 4.15 -14.49 -6.18
N ILE A 6 3.19 -15.23 -5.62
CA ILE A 6 3.40 -16.17 -4.52
C ILE A 6 4.37 -17.28 -4.93
N ALA A 7 4.23 -17.83 -6.14
CA ALA A 7 5.12 -18.87 -6.65
C ALA A 7 6.58 -18.40 -6.83
N LYS A 8 6.81 -17.09 -7.03
CA LYS A 8 8.16 -16.52 -7.20
C LYS A 8 8.87 -16.23 -5.89
N ASN A 9 8.13 -16.00 -4.80
CA ASN A 9 8.72 -15.76 -3.49
C ASN A 9 7.76 -16.25 -2.39
N PRO A 10 8.01 -17.42 -1.78
CA PRO A 10 7.11 -17.99 -0.77
C PRO A 10 7.05 -17.18 0.54
N ASN A 11 7.99 -16.24 0.74
CA ASN A 11 8.08 -15.42 1.95
C ASN A 11 7.32 -14.09 1.83
N ILE A 12 6.44 -13.94 0.83
CA ILE A 12 5.58 -12.75 0.71
C ILE A 12 4.17 -13.08 1.17
N THR A 13 3.55 -12.11 1.84
CA THR A 13 2.11 -12.15 2.13
C THR A 13 1.39 -11.33 1.07
N VAL A 14 0.40 -11.92 0.41
CA VAL A 14 -0.45 -11.22 -0.56
C VAL A 14 -1.85 -11.11 0.01
N THR A 15 -2.26 -9.89 0.33
CA THR A 15 -3.59 -9.59 0.86
C THR A 15 -4.42 -8.88 -0.20
N LYS A 16 -5.72 -9.20 -0.28
CA LYS A 16 -6.67 -8.38 -1.06
C LYS A 16 -6.95 -7.12 -0.24
N GLY A 17 -6.61 -5.95 -0.77
CA GLY A 17 -6.91 -4.66 -0.17
C GLY A 17 -7.64 -3.73 -1.13
N ASP A 18 -8.24 -2.70 -0.56
CA ASP A 18 -8.76 -1.52 -1.25
C ASP A 18 -7.84 -0.34 -0.91
N LEU A 19 -7.61 0.57 -1.86
CA LEU A 19 -6.76 1.76 -1.64
C LEU A 19 -7.48 2.85 -0.86
N GLU A 20 -8.82 2.78 -0.78
CA GLU A 20 -9.64 3.65 0.05
C GLU A 20 -9.75 3.13 1.49
N ASN A 21 -9.50 1.83 1.69
CA ASN A 21 -9.55 1.16 2.98
C ASN A 21 -8.58 -0.03 3.00
N ILE A 22 -7.32 0.28 3.33
CA ILE A 22 -6.23 -0.68 3.40
C ILE A 22 -6.44 -1.53 4.66
N PRO A 23 -6.50 -2.88 4.57
CA PRO A 23 -6.93 -3.75 5.67
C PRO A 23 -5.80 -4.00 6.70
N PHE A 24 -5.23 -2.91 7.21
CA PHE A 24 -4.17 -2.87 8.20
C PHE A 24 -4.42 -1.71 9.16
N GLU A 25 -3.97 -1.87 10.40
CA GLU A 25 -4.10 -0.86 11.44
C GLU A 25 -3.27 0.40 11.14
N ASP A 26 -3.56 1.46 11.88
CA ASP A 26 -2.76 2.68 11.83
C ASP A 26 -1.30 2.38 12.19
N ASN A 27 -0.36 3.02 11.50
CA ASN A 27 1.08 2.87 11.75
C ASN A 27 1.55 1.40 11.71
N TYR A 28 1.02 0.60 10.78
CA TYR A 28 1.40 -0.81 10.63
C TYR A 28 2.73 -1.00 9.88
N PHE A 29 2.95 -0.25 8.81
CA PHE A 29 4.11 -0.41 7.92
C PHE A 29 5.21 0.61 8.19
N ASP A 30 6.46 0.16 8.16
CA ASP A 30 7.63 1.05 8.23
C ASP A 30 7.93 1.71 6.87
N PHE A 31 7.46 1.12 5.77
CA PHE A 31 7.64 1.63 4.41
C PHE A 31 6.51 1.16 3.50
N VAL A 32 5.99 2.07 2.67
CA VAL A 32 4.97 1.79 1.64
C VAL A 32 5.55 2.09 0.27
N TYR A 33 5.42 1.15 -0.66
CA TYR A 33 5.92 1.29 -2.03
C TYR A 33 4.81 1.00 -3.03
N MET A 34 4.68 1.88 -4.03
CA MET A 34 3.75 1.74 -5.14
C MET A 34 4.50 2.05 -6.43
N THR A 35 4.33 1.19 -7.44
CA THR A 35 4.94 1.37 -8.76
C THR A 35 3.89 1.17 -9.84
N ASP A 36 3.86 2.10 -10.80
CA ASP A 36 3.00 2.07 -11.99
C ASP A 36 1.50 1.80 -11.75
N ALA A 37 0.97 2.20 -10.59
CA ALA A 37 -0.44 1.97 -10.22
C ALA A 37 -1.27 3.26 -10.09
N ILE A 38 -0.63 4.42 -9.91
CA ILE A 38 -1.30 5.68 -9.55
C ILE A 38 -2.27 6.19 -10.64
N HIS A 39 -1.98 5.92 -11.92
CA HIS A 39 -2.76 6.43 -13.05
C HIS A 39 -4.19 5.86 -13.15
N HIS A 40 -4.50 4.80 -12.40
CA HIS A 40 -5.84 4.18 -12.37
C HIS A 40 -6.69 4.65 -11.18
N ILE A 41 -6.14 5.52 -10.33
CA ILE A 41 -6.78 5.91 -9.07
C ILE A 41 -7.59 7.18 -9.28
N PRO A 42 -8.91 7.16 -9.05
CA PRO A 42 -9.77 8.31 -9.27
C PRO A 42 -9.57 9.41 -8.21
N ASP A 43 -9.38 9.01 -6.94
CA ASP A 43 -9.15 9.93 -5.82
C ASP A 43 -7.77 9.69 -5.21
N ILE A 44 -6.80 10.45 -5.73
CA ILE A 44 -5.40 10.37 -5.32
C ILE A 44 -5.21 10.90 -3.89
N GLU A 45 -6.00 11.89 -3.45
CA GLU A 45 -5.91 12.45 -2.10
C GLU A 45 -6.34 11.44 -1.05
N MET A 46 -7.47 10.76 -1.28
CA MET A 46 -7.95 9.70 -0.41
C MET A 46 -6.92 8.58 -0.30
N MET A 47 -6.34 8.14 -1.42
CA MET A 47 -5.28 7.13 -1.40
C MET A 47 -4.08 7.57 -0.56
N PHE A 48 -3.57 8.79 -0.71
CA PHE A 48 -2.42 9.24 0.09
C PHE A 48 -2.76 9.40 1.57
N LYS A 49 -3.99 9.80 1.92
CA LYS A 49 -4.44 9.80 3.33
C LYS A 49 -4.42 8.40 3.91
N GLU A 50 -4.91 7.43 3.15
CA GLU A 50 -4.97 6.04 3.61
C GLU A 50 -3.58 5.40 3.70
N ILE A 51 -2.68 5.67 2.74
CA ILE A 51 -1.26 5.30 2.82
C ILE A 51 -0.60 5.95 4.04
N GLY A 52 -0.91 7.22 4.30
CA GLY A 52 -0.42 7.94 5.48
C GLY A 52 -0.88 7.31 6.78
N ARG A 53 -2.15 6.87 6.86
CA ARG A 53 -2.72 6.19 8.02
C ARG A 53 -1.96 4.91 8.37
N VAL A 54 -1.68 4.06 7.39
CA VAL A 54 -1.03 2.76 7.62
C VAL A 54 0.51 2.84 7.74
N SER A 55 1.12 3.99 7.42
CA SER A 55 2.57 4.19 7.52
C SER A 55 2.97 4.76 8.88
N LYS A 56 3.96 4.18 9.54
CA LYS A 56 4.48 4.60 10.87
C LYS A 56 5.10 5.98 10.89
N LYS A 57 5.57 6.46 9.75
CA LYS A 57 6.15 7.81 9.59
C LYS A 57 5.82 8.36 8.21
N VAL A 58 5.30 9.57 8.19
CA VAL A 58 5.34 10.42 7.01
C VAL A 58 6.56 11.34 7.21
N GLU A 59 7.75 10.90 6.78
CA GLU A 59 8.91 11.80 6.76
C GLU A 59 8.77 12.75 5.56
N THR A 60 8.22 13.94 5.81
CA THR A 60 8.29 15.07 4.88
C THR A 60 9.68 15.65 4.94
N PHE A 61 10.51 15.38 3.93
CA PHE A 61 11.71 16.19 3.68
C PHE A 61 11.27 17.47 2.97
N ALA A 62 11.48 18.62 3.62
CA ALA A 62 11.34 19.96 3.05
C ALA A 62 12.67 20.45 2.47
#